data_AF-A0A3A6HRZ4-F1
#
_entry.id   AF-A0A3A6HRZ4-F1
#
_cell.length_a   1.000
_cell.length_b   1.000
_cell.length_c   1.000
_cell.angle_alpha   90.00
_cell.angle_beta   90.00
_cell.angle_gamma   90.00
#
_symmetry.space_group_name_H-M   'P 1'
#
loop_
_entity.id
_entity.type
_entity.pdbx_description
1 polymer ?
#
loop_
_entity_poly.entity_id
_entity_poly.type
_entity_poly.pdbx_seq_one_letter_code
_entity_poly.pdbx_strand_id
1 'polypeptide(L)'
;MEYSQINALSKRGANDYGLWELTMPREKIYEIRQAPETVSGDLRQIFEGVSPADEQPEGTFQFVLPHEDGLRLVPVDMGTEFADRNRHNGTSVRGPREEIMAELRENLKAQGYSLRPNAAFVDVDVIATLQKIMEHNTDFYQTDFKYDMETLREAAGDRGGYRNFFWLTRKNGTWCFPERDVYIQNTCAANTWTYYGGSRDENVKAFWIELKRVEGDDKKLIGDIVEMDYQKHLDYLCTHSFAPAYAEVVFKSPNDVRTFPYREYNENWQSIGQRYGTVERVKYWVENQQEFAYAVISAHGLVWDAAKPMEVDEYIKRLEHDRLHDYGYTADDVRRIGPLDARKAVQKGLCCYALHRDGTREPVTDREMLQKHLSNSGLFGMEAQEAKLLQYFKQDCTPLFTPEETRLICSLAIQTGQEAGRDSAGLLDSIIHKAELTMGQPESAALEQGMGLDRAEQEELCRDS
;
A
#
# COMPACT_ATOMS: atom_id res chain seq x y z
N MET A 1 9.37 9.40 -20.84
CA MET A 1 9.21 7.97 -21.20
C MET A 1 9.49 7.19 -19.93
N GLU A 2 8.47 6.52 -19.40
CA GLU A 2 8.57 5.78 -18.15
C GLU A 2 9.19 4.41 -18.40
N TYR A 3 10.04 3.97 -17.46
CA TYR A 3 10.72 2.68 -17.51
C TYR A 3 10.26 1.82 -16.33
N SER A 4 10.21 0.52 -16.55
CA SER A 4 9.99 -0.48 -15.49
C SER A 4 10.89 -1.69 -15.72
N GLN A 5 10.93 -2.57 -14.73
CA GLN A 5 11.67 -3.82 -14.83
C GLN A 5 10.78 -4.95 -15.33
N ILE A 6 11.37 -5.85 -16.11
CA ILE A 6 10.77 -7.09 -16.57
C ILE A 6 11.80 -8.22 -16.47
N ASN A 7 11.35 -9.44 -16.20
CA ASN A 7 12.21 -10.60 -16.01
C ASN A 7 12.13 -11.51 -17.25
N ALA A 8 13.28 -11.99 -17.72
CA ALA A 8 13.38 -13.01 -18.76
C ALA A 8 14.12 -14.25 -18.23
N LEU A 9 13.57 -15.43 -18.49
CA LEU A 9 14.18 -16.72 -18.14
C LEU A 9 14.85 -17.36 -19.35
N SER A 10 15.93 -18.09 -19.08
CA SER A 10 16.59 -18.95 -20.05
C SER A 10 16.99 -20.27 -19.38
N LYS A 11 16.97 -21.35 -20.16
CA LYS A 11 17.37 -22.69 -19.71
C LYS A 11 18.48 -23.21 -20.62
N ARG A 12 19.62 -23.55 -20.04
CA ARG A 12 20.81 -24.04 -20.78
C ARG A 12 21.15 -25.50 -20.48
N GLY A 13 20.50 -26.08 -19.48
CA GLY A 13 20.65 -27.48 -19.10
C GLY A 13 19.53 -27.93 -18.17
N ALA A 14 19.61 -29.17 -17.67
CA ALA A 14 18.56 -29.75 -16.83
C ALA A 14 18.35 -28.98 -15.51
N ASN A 15 19.42 -28.46 -14.91
CA ASN A 15 19.40 -27.69 -13.67
C ASN A 15 20.28 -26.43 -13.80
N ASP A 16 20.19 -25.77 -14.95
CA ASP A 16 21.02 -24.60 -15.28
C ASP A 16 20.15 -23.55 -15.97
N TYR A 17 19.77 -22.55 -15.18
CA TYR A 17 18.86 -21.49 -15.56
C TYR A 17 19.56 -20.14 -15.46
N GLY A 18 19.19 -19.23 -16.34
CA GLY A 18 19.57 -17.83 -16.28
C GLY A 18 18.33 -16.96 -16.09
N LEU A 19 18.43 -15.98 -15.21
CA LEU A 19 17.45 -14.91 -15.05
C LEU A 19 18.11 -13.60 -15.50
N TRP A 20 17.40 -12.85 -16.32
CA TRP A 20 17.78 -11.52 -16.75
C TRP A 20 16.69 -10.54 -16.34
N GLU A 21 17.00 -9.69 -15.38
CA GLU A 21 16.18 -8.52 -15.05
C GLU A 21 16.57 -7.38 -16.01
N LEU A 22 15.59 -6.87 -16.75
CA LEU A 22 15.76 -5.86 -17.80
C LEU A 22 14.98 -4.60 -17.43
N THR A 23 15.57 -3.42 -17.63
CA THR A 23 14.86 -2.14 -17.50
C THR A 23 14.41 -1.65 -18.88
N MET A 24 13.11 -1.59 -19.14
CA MET A 24 12.57 -1.27 -20.47
C MET A 24 11.48 -0.20 -20.39
N PRO A 25 11.20 0.53 -21.50
CA PRO A 25 10.05 1.41 -21.56
C PRO A 25 8.76 0.65 -21.25
N ARG A 26 7.89 1.22 -20.40
CA ARG A 26 6.61 0.59 -20.01
C ARG A 26 5.72 0.30 -21.22
N GLU A 27 5.74 1.14 -22.25
CA GLU A 27 5.06 0.89 -23.52
C GLU A 27 5.48 -0.46 -24.14
N LYS A 28 6.78 -0.78 -24.11
CA LYS A 28 7.29 -2.04 -24.63
C LYS A 28 6.93 -3.22 -23.74
N ILE A 29 6.91 -3.03 -22.42
CA ILE A 29 6.44 -4.03 -21.46
C ILE A 29 4.95 -4.31 -21.68
N TYR A 30 4.14 -3.27 -21.93
CA TYR A 30 2.73 -3.41 -22.27
C TYR A 30 2.54 -4.26 -23.54
N GLU A 31 3.32 -4.01 -24.61
CA GLU A 31 3.30 -4.86 -25.81
C GLU A 31 3.63 -6.33 -25.49
N ILE A 32 4.67 -6.57 -24.68
CA ILE A 32 5.04 -7.93 -24.24
C ILE A 32 3.89 -8.57 -23.45
N ARG A 33 3.17 -7.81 -22.60
CA ARG A 33 2.00 -8.32 -21.88
C ARG A 33 0.86 -8.76 -22.79
N GLN A 34 0.75 -8.23 -24.00
CA GLN A 34 -0.29 -8.64 -24.96
C GLN A 34 0.09 -9.89 -25.77
N ALA A 35 1.35 -10.33 -25.71
CA ALA A 35 1.79 -11.51 -26.44
C ALA A 35 1.18 -12.81 -25.86
N PRO A 36 1.01 -13.86 -26.68
CA PRO A 36 0.46 -15.13 -26.23
C PRO A 36 1.41 -15.81 -25.23
N GLU A 37 0.84 -16.42 -24.20
CA GLU A 37 1.60 -17.24 -23.25
C GLU A 37 1.76 -18.67 -23.78
N THR A 38 2.84 -19.33 -23.36
CA THR A 38 3.06 -20.77 -23.61
C THR A 38 2.74 -21.62 -22.39
N VAL A 39 2.95 -21.08 -21.19
CA VAL A 39 2.73 -21.76 -19.91
C VAL A 39 2.22 -20.73 -18.90
N SER A 40 1.23 -21.12 -18.12
CA SER A 40 0.75 -20.39 -16.94
C SER A 40 0.64 -21.32 -15.75
N GLY A 41 0.92 -20.79 -14.55
CA GLY A 41 0.92 -21.55 -13.32
C GLY A 41 1.83 -20.99 -12.24
N ASP A 42 2.17 -21.82 -11.26
CA ASP A 42 3.09 -21.45 -10.19
C ASP A 42 4.55 -21.33 -10.67
N LEU A 43 5.43 -20.85 -9.78
CA LEU A 43 6.86 -20.71 -10.07
C LEU A 43 7.51 -22.01 -10.58
N ARG A 44 7.12 -23.19 -10.08
CA ARG A 44 7.72 -24.46 -10.53
C ARG A 44 7.27 -24.80 -11.94
N GLN A 45 5.97 -24.66 -12.20
CA GLN A 45 5.38 -24.89 -13.52
C GLN A 45 6.01 -23.98 -14.58
N ILE A 46 6.28 -22.71 -14.24
CA ILE A 46 6.99 -21.80 -15.15
C ILE A 46 8.37 -22.33 -15.51
N PHE A 47 9.19 -22.72 -14.53
CA PHE A 47 10.56 -23.20 -14.80
C PHE A 47 10.58 -24.53 -15.56
N GLU A 48 9.62 -25.41 -15.30
CA GLU A 48 9.44 -26.65 -16.06
C GLU A 48 9.03 -26.37 -17.51
N GLY A 49 8.26 -25.30 -17.72
CA GLY A 49 7.80 -24.82 -19.02
C GLY A 49 8.84 -24.09 -19.88
N VAL A 50 9.95 -23.63 -19.30
CA VAL A 50 11.01 -22.92 -20.05
C VAL A 50 11.66 -23.86 -21.07
N SER A 51 11.59 -23.49 -22.35
CA SER A 51 12.22 -24.24 -23.42
C SER A 51 13.73 -24.05 -23.39
N PRO A 52 14.54 -25.11 -23.61
CA PRO A 52 15.99 -24.97 -23.75
C PRO A 52 16.38 -23.91 -24.78
N ALA A 53 17.41 -23.13 -24.50
CA ALA A 53 17.83 -22.01 -25.35
C ALA A 53 18.18 -22.46 -26.79
N ASP A 54 18.69 -23.68 -26.95
CA ASP A 54 19.07 -24.23 -28.26
C ASP A 54 17.85 -24.68 -29.11
N GLU A 55 16.67 -24.78 -28.49
CA GLU A 55 15.41 -25.16 -29.16
C GLU A 55 14.56 -23.94 -29.53
N GLN A 56 14.96 -22.73 -29.11
CA GLN A 56 14.23 -21.50 -29.39
C GLN A 56 14.72 -20.83 -30.67
N PRO A 57 13.84 -20.17 -31.45
CA PRO A 57 14.26 -19.33 -32.56
C PRO A 57 15.23 -18.24 -32.07
N GLU A 58 16.29 -18.00 -32.83
CA GLU A 58 17.28 -16.98 -32.49
C GLU A 58 16.62 -15.59 -32.36
N GLY A 59 16.91 -14.87 -31.27
CA GLY A 59 16.27 -13.58 -30.96
C GLY A 59 14.97 -13.67 -30.16
N THR A 60 14.49 -14.88 -29.85
CA THR A 60 13.33 -15.07 -28.95
C THR A 60 13.75 -15.06 -27.49
N PHE A 61 13.00 -14.34 -26.65
CA PHE A 61 13.19 -14.28 -25.21
C PHE A 61 11.92 -14.70 -24.48
N GLN A 62 12.06 -15.50 -23.42
CA GLN A 62 10.94 -15.95 -22.60
C GLN A 62 10.76 -15.04 -21.39
N PHE A 63 9.88 -14.05 -21.53
CA PHE A 63 9.55 -13.13 -20.45
C PHE A 63 8.62 -13.79 -19.44
N VAL A 64 8.84 -13.51 -18.16
CA VAL A 64 7.96 -13.96 -17.08
C VAL A 64 7.15 -12.79 -16.59
N LEU A 65 5.83 -12.95 -16.63
CA LEU A 65 4.89 -11.91 -16.22
C LEU A 65 3.93 -12.46 -15.15
N PRO A 66 3.54 -11.63 -14.18
CA PRO A 66 2.47 -11.95 -13.25
C PRO A 66 1.15 -12.18 -13.96
N HIS A 67 0.42 -13.21 -13.52
CA HIS A 67 -0.87 -13.59 -14.09
C HIS A 67 -1.74 -14.23 -13.01
N GLU A 68 -2.89 -13.63 -12.72
CA GLU A 68 -3.82 -14.09 -11.69
C GLU A 68 -3.13 -14.32 -10.33
N ASP A 69 -3.12 -15.57 -9.84
CA ASP A 69 -2.43 -15.98 -8.62
C ASP A 69 -1.06 -16.64 -8.84
N GLY A 70 -0.58 -16.62 -10.08
CA GLY A 70 0.70 -17.19 -10.47
C GLY A 70 1.45 -16.33 -11.48
N LEU A 71 2.04 -17.01 -12.46
CA LEU A 71 2.89 -16.44 -13.48
C LEU A 71 2.49 -16.99 -14.84
N ARG A 72 2.89 -16.27 -15.88
CA ARG A 72 2.82 -16.73 -17.27
C ARG A 72 4.15 -16.50 -17.96
N LEU A 73 4.51 -17.43 -18.84
CA LEU A 73 5.70 -17.39 -19.67
C LEU A 73 5.32 -16.93 -21.07
N VAL A 74 5.96 -15.86 -21.53
CA VAL A 74 5.61 -15.16 -22.76
C VAL A 74 6.83 -15.07 -23.66
N PRO A 75 6.96 -15.96 -24.67
CA PRO A 75 8.01 -15.86 -25.66
C PRO A 75 7.74 -14.71 -26.62
N VAL A 76 8.73 -13.83 -26.79
CA VAL A 76 8.67 -12.71 -27.73
C VAL A 76 9.94 -12.67 -28.57
N ASP A 77 9.79 -12.57 -29.90
CA ASP A 77 10.89 -12.28 -30.80
C ASP A 77 11.27 -10.79 -30.68
N MET A 78 12.47 -10.55 -30.14
CA MET A 78 13.05 -9.22 -29.96
C MET A 78 14.13 -8.91 -31.01
N GLY A 79 14.43 -9.86 -31.89
CA GLY A 79 15.52 -9.82 -32.85
C GLY A 79 16.88 -10.20 -32.24
N THR A 80 17.78 -10.66 -33.10
CA THR A 80 19.11 -11.18 -32.73
C THR A 80 20.01 -10.14 -32.05
N GLU A 81 19.88 -8.87 -32.42
CA GLU A 81 20.65 -7.76 -31.82
C GLU A 81 20.12 -7.29 -30.46
N PHE A 82 18.99 -7.82 -29.97
CA PHE A 82 18.39 -7.35 -28.71
C PHE A 82 19.31 -7.58 -27.51
N ALA A 83 19.92 -8.77 -27.43
CA ALA A 83 20.83 -9.12 -26.34
C ALA A 83 22.01 -8.14 -26.26
N ASP A 84 22.66 -7.90 -27.40
CA ASP A 84 23.84 -7.04 -27.46
C ASP A 84 23.52 -5.57 -27.15
N ARG A 85 22.40 -5.06 -27.69
CA ARG A 85 21.93 -3.68 -27.41
C ARG A 85 21.59 -3.47 -25.94
N ASN A 86 21.11 -4.51 -25.26
CA ASN A 86 20.68 -4.45 -23.86
C ASN A 86 21.69 -5.06 -22.88
N ARG A 87 22.88 -5.48 -23.30
CA ARG A 87 23.83 -6.22 -22.44
C ARG A 87 24.25 -5.50 -21.15
N HIS A 88 24.09 -4.17 -21.10
CA HIS A 88 24.37 -3.33 -19.92
C HIS A 88 23.09 -2.82 -19.25
N ASN A 89 21.94 -3.30 -19.69
CA ASN A 89 20.63 -2.91 -19.23
C ASN A 89 20.10 -3.97 -18.25
N GLY A 90 20.14 -3.64 -16.97
CA GLY A 90 19.72 -4.52 -15.87
C GLY A 90 20.79 -5.52 -15.42
N THR A 91 20.37 -6.62 -14.79
CA THR A 91 21.25 -7.60 -14.12
C THR A 91 20.95 -9.01 -14.59
N SER A 92 21.98 -9.85 -14.68
CA SER A 92 21.82 -11.26 -15.03
C SER A 92 22.51 -12.16 -14.03
N VAL A 93 21.80 -13.19 -13.61
CA VAL A 93 22.30 -14.25 -12.74
C VAL A 93 22.06 -15.61 -13.39
N ARG A 94 22.92 -16.58 -13.09
CA ARG A 94 22.83 -17.95 -13.59
C ARG A 94 23.15 -18.92 -12.47
N GLY A 95 22.40 -20.01 -12.40
CA GLY A 95 22.53 -20.96 -11.31
C GLY A 95 21.55 -22.13 -11.40
N PRO A 96 21.52 -22.97 -10.35
CA PRO A 96 20.54 -24.04 -10.24
C PRO A 96 19.12 -23.48 -10.13
N ARG A 97 18.14 -24.32 -10.48
CA ARG A 97 16.73 -23.93 -10.55
C ARG A 97 16.23 -23.23 -9.28
N GLU A 98 16.51 -23.80 -8.11
CA GLU A 98 15.98 -23.28 -6.84
C GLU A 98 16.56 -21.89 -6.49
N GLU A 99 17.82 -21.62 -6.81
CA GLU A 99 18.43 -20.30 -6.60
C GLU A 99 17.79 -19.26 -7.52
N ILE A 100 17.63 -19.59 -8.80
CA ILE A 100 17.03 -18.67 -9.79
C ILE A 100 15.53 -18.45 -9.53
N MET A 101 14.83 -19.46 -9.03
CA MET A 101 13.45 -19.33 -8.56
C MET A 101 13.34 -18.39 -7.36
N ALA A 102 14.26 -18.48 -6.41
CA ALA A 102 14.29 -17.58 -5.25
C ALA A 102 14.58 -16.14 -5.68
N GLU A 103 15.56 -15.94 -6.57
CA GLU A 103 15.89 -14.62 -7.12
C GLU A 103 14.69 -14.00 -7.87
N LEU A 104 14.03 -14.78 -8.74
CA LEU A 104 12.86 -14.29 -9.47
C LEU A 104 11.74 -13.86 -8.51
N ARG A 105 11.52 -14.62 -7.43
CA ARG A 105 10.51 -14.28 -6.42
C ARG A 105 10.82 -12.94 -5.76
N GLU A 106 12.08 -12.72 -5.36
CA GLU A 106 12.50 -11.46 -4.74
C GLU A 106 12.41 -10.29 -5.73
N ASN A 107 12.79 -10.49 -7.00
CA ASN A 107 12.67 -9.46 -8.04
C ASN A 107 11.21 -9.05 -8.25
N LEU A 108 10.30 -10.02 -8.41
CA LEU A 108 8.88 -9.75 -8.59
C LEU A 108 8.28 -9.01 -7.39
N LYS A 109 8.65 -9.42 -6.18
CA LYS A 109 8.22 -8.75 -4.96
C LYS A 109 8.77 -7.32 -4.86
N ALA A 110 10.05 -7.11 -5.20
CA ALA A 110 10.67 -5.78 -5.24
C ALA A 110 10.04 -4.87 -6.32
N GLN A 111 9.49 -5.44 -7.38
CA GLN A 111 8.71 -4.75 -8.41
C GLN A 111 7.27 -4.46 -7.96
N GLY A 112 6.84 -4.92 -6.77
CA GLY A 112 5.52 -4.66 -6.21
C GLY A 112 4.47 -5.73 -6.55
N TYR A 113 4.88 -6.86 -7.13
CA TYR A 113 3.96 -7.96 -7.42
C TYR A 113 3.79 -8.89 -6.23
N SER A 114 2.57 -9.39 -6.06
CA SER A 114 2.25 -10.45 -5.13
C SER A 114 1.86 -11.72 -5.89
N LEU A 115 2.51 -12.85 -5.58
CA LEU A 115 2.22 -14.16 -6.18
C LEU A 115 1.00 -14.81 -5.53
N ARG A 116 -0.13 -14.09 -5.58
CA ARG A 116 -1.40 -14.46 -4.96
C ARG A 116 -2.52 -13.66 -5.61
N PRO A 117 -3.79 -14.10 -5.47
CA PRO A 117 -4.89 -13.36 -6.05
C PRO A 117 -5.12 -12.05 -5.29
N ASN A 118 -5.52 -11.03 -6.05
CA ASN A 118 -6.00 -9.78 -5.49
C ASN A 118 -7.28 -10.02 -4.69
N ALA A 119 -7.48 -9.27 -3.60
CA ALA A 119 -8.71 -9.34 -2.82
C ALA A 119 -9.82 -8.44 -3.39
N ALA A 120 -11.05 -8.95 -3.41
CA ALA A 120 -12.25 -8.17 -3.64
C ALA A 120 -13.14 -8.19 -2.39
N PHE A 121 -13.50 -7.01 -1.89
CA PHE A 121 -14.45 -6.80 -0.81
C PHE A 121 -15.74 -6.29 -1.44
N VAL A 122 -16.76 -7.13 -1.48
CA VAL A 122 -18.01 -6.86 -2.20
C VAL A 122 -19.09 -6.43 -1.21
N ASP A 123 -19.78 -5.33 -1.53
CA ASP A 123 -20.90 -4.79 -0.75
C ASP A 123 -20.56 -4.50 0.73
N VAL A 124 -19.41 -3.86 0.95
CA VAL A 124 -18.87 -3.57 2.29
C VAL A 124 -19.05 -2.10 2.69
N ASP A 125 -18.94 -1.81 3.99
CA ASP A 125 -18.73 -0.44 4.47
C ASP A 125 -17.35 0.03 4.01
N VAL A 126 -17.33 0.89 2.99
CA VAL A 126 -16.12 1.33 2.31
C VAL A 126 -15.19 2.04 3.28
N ILE A 127 -15.72 2.98 4.07
CA ILE A 127 -14.90 3.77 4.99
C ILE A 127 -14.29 2.87 6.06
N ALA A 128 -15.09 2.00 6.69
CA ALA A 128 -14.59 1.11 7.73
C ALA A 128 -13.55 0.11 7.19
N THR A 129 -13.75 -0.40 5.97
CA THR A 129 -12.84 -1.35 5.34
C THR A 129 -11.50 -0.69 4.99
N LEU A 130 -11.52 0.48 4.35
CA LEU A 130 -10.29 1.21 4.02
C LEU A 130 -9.55 1.67 5.27
N GLN A 131 -10.27 2.12 6.31
CA GLN A 131 -9.66 2.47 7.59
C GLN A 131 -8.88 1.30 8.16
N LYS A 132 -9.49 0.12 8.18
CA LYS A 132 -8.85 -1.10 8.69
C LYS A 132 -7.62 -1.48 7.87
N ILE A 133 -7.69 -1.39 6.55
CA ILE A 133 -6.52 -1.63 5.69
C ILE A 133 -5.40 -0.62 5.98
N MET A 134 -5.74 0.66 6.09
CA MET A 134 -4.81 1.75 6.38
C MET A 134 -4.13 1.56 7.74
N GLU A 135 -4.87 1.25 8.81
CA GLU A 135 -4.32 1.05 10.16
C GLU A 135 -3.24 -0.04 10.21
N HIS A 136 -3.34 -1.03 9.32
CA HIS A 136 -2.39 -2.13 9.22
C HIS A 136 -1.31 -1.92 8.15
N ASN A 137 -1.51 -1.09 7.12
CA ASN A 137 -0.51 -0.86 6.08
C ASN A 137 0.32 0.42 6.29
N THR A 138 -0.29 1.46 6.86
CA THR A 138 0.29 2.80 6.99
C THR A 138 0.93 3.01 8.35
N ASP A 139 2.23 3.31 8.34
CA ASP A 139 3.04 3.46 9.55
C ASP A 139 3.07 4.93 10.03
N PHE A 140 3.04 5.89 9.10
CA PHE A 140 3.08 7.33 9.35
C PHE A 140 1.95 8.06 8.63
N TYR A 141 1.57 9.24 9.12
CA TYR A 141 0.52 10.09 8.52
C TYR A 141 -0.83 9.38 8.31
N GLN A 142 -1.23 8.49 9.22
CA GLN A 142 -2.58 7.88 9.21
C GLN A 142 -3.71 8.93 9.24
N THR A 143 -3.42 10.14 9.70
CA THR A 143 -4.35 11.29 9.67
C THR A 143 -4.75 11.70 8.26
N ASP A 144 -3.96 11.39 7.24
CA ASP A 144 -4.26 11.70 5.83
C ASP A 144 -5.55 11.00 5.38
N PHE A 145 -5.86 9.84 5.94
CA PHE A 145 -7.08 9.09 5.67
C PHE A 145 -8.35 9.92 5.92
N LYS A 146 -8.30 10.94 6.79
CA LYS A 146 -9.41 11.87 6.99
C LYS A 146 -9.83 12.57 5.68
N TYR A 147 -8.86 12.98 4.86
CA TYR A 147 -9.14 13.64 3.57
C TYR A 147 -9.74 12.66 2.57
N ASP A 148 -9.32 11.40 2.58
CA ASP A 148 -9.90 10.35 1.76
C ASP A 148 -11.38 10.12 2.13
N MET A 149 -11.68 10.04 3.43
CA MET A 149 -13.07 9.89 3.91
C MET A 149 -13.94 11.08 3.51
N GLU A 150 -13.43 12.31 3.64
CA GLU A 150 -14.13 13.53 3.23
C GLU A 150 -14.42 13.50 1.72
N THR A 151 -13.42 13.17 0.91
CA THR A 151 -13.55 13.03 -0.56
C THR A 151 -14.65 12.03 -0.95
N LEU A 152 -14.65 10.84 -0.35
CA LEU A 152 -15.64 9.80 -0.64
C LEU A 152 -17.05 10.20 -0.18
N ARG A 153 -17.18 10.84 0.99
CA ARG A 153 -18.48 11.30 1.52
C ARG A 153 -19.06 12.44 0.70
N GLU A 154 -18.23 13.41 0.30
CA GLU A 154 -18.65 14.52 -0.56
C GLU A 154 -19.16 13.99 -1.90
N ALA A 155 -18.42 13.07 -2.52
CA ALA A 155 -18.81 12.45 -3.77
C ALA A 155 -20.12 11.65 -3.66
N ALA A 156 -20.30 10.87 -2.58
CA ALA A 156 -21.53 10.13 -2.34
C ALA A 156 -22.75 11.03 -2.10
N GLY A 157 -22.55 12.21 -1.49
CA GLY A 157 -23.60 13.20 -1.25
C GLY A 157 -24.04 13.96 -2.50
N ASP A 158 -23.16 14.08 -3.50
CA ASP A 158 -23.45 14.74 -4.78
C ASP A 158 -24.07 13.73 -5.77
N ARG A 159 -25.27 14.04 -6.30
CA ARG A 159 -25.93 13.21 -7.33
C ARG A 159 -25.10 13.09 -8.62
N GLY A 160 -24.32 14.11 -8.96
CA GLY A 160 -23.39 14.10 -10.09
C GLY A 160 -21.94 13.79 -9.69
N GLY A 161 -21.72 13.43 -8.42
CA GLY A 161 -20.41 13.10 -7.89
C GLY A 161 -19.83 11.84 -8.52
N TYR A 162 -18.51 11.70 -8.41
CA TYR A 162 -17.83 10.49 -8.85
C TYR A 162 -18.31 9.28 -8.04
N ARG A 163 -18.29 8.10 -8.68
CA ARG A 163 -18.64 6.82 -8.05
C ARG A 163 -17.46 5.87 -7.98
N ASN A 164 -16.48 6.04 -8.87
CA ASN A 164 -15.30 5.21 -8.91
C ASN A 164 -14.08 6.00 -8.46
N PHE A 165 -13.27 5.38 -7.62
CA PHE A 165 -12.07 5.96 -7.06
C PHE A 165 -10.93 4.98 -7.12
N PHE A 166 -9.73 5.54 -7.23
CA PHE A 166 -8.51 4.83 -6.90
C PHE A 166 -8.00 5.28 -5.54
N TRP A 167 -7.58 4.33 -4.73
CA TRP A 167 -7.04 4.60 -3.40
C TRP A 167 -5.70 3.90 -3.19
N LEU A 168 -4.75 4.63 -2.63
CA LEU A 168 -3.44 4.12 -2.23
C LEU A 168 -3.33 4.20 -0.72
N THR A 169 -2.84 3.13 -0.12
CA THR A 169 -2.21 3.19 1.21
C THR A 169 -0.73 2.90 1.05
N ARG A 170 0.07 3.69 1.77
CA ARG A 170 1.53 3.65 1.75
C ARG A 170 2.04 3.57 3.18
N LYS A 171 3.32 3.32 3.33
CA LYS A 171 4.04 3.50 4.59
C LYS A 171 3.81 4.90 5.16
N ASN A 172 3.84 5.93 4.29
CA ASN A 172 3.67 7.33 4.66
C ASN A 172 2.33 7.89 4.13
N GLY A 173 1.22 7.64 4.81
CA GLY A 173 -0.08 8.21 4.48
C GLY A 173 -0.83 7.48 3.36
N THR A 174 -1.87 8.14 2.88
CA THR A 174 -2.85 7.60 1.93
C THR A 174 -3.20 8.64 0.86
N TRP A 175 -3.76 8.19 -0.26
CA TRP A 175 -4.27 9.04 -1.32
C TRP A 175 -5.56 8.48 -1.91
N CYS A 176 -6.57 9.33 -2.13
CA CYS A 176 -7.80 8.98 -2.82
C CYS A 176 -8.03 9.91 -4.01
N PHE A 177 -8.18 9.33 -5.21
CA PHE A 177 -8.42 10.07 -6.44
C PHE A 177 -9.69 9.58 -7.13
N PRO A 178 -10.52 10.47 -7.69
CA PRO A 178 -11.50 10.06 -8.67
C PRO A 178 -10.83 9.29 -9.80
N GLU A 179 -11.37 8.12 -10.15
CA GLU A 179 -10.78 7.22 -11.14
C GLU A 179 -10.40 7.95 -12.43
N ARG A 180 -11.32 8.76 -12.93
CA ARG A 180 -11.15 9.57 -14.15
C ARG A 180 -9.88 10.40 -14.14
N ASP A 181 -9.56 11.03 -13.01
CA ASP A 181 -8.53 12.06 -12.97
C ASP A 181 -7.12 11.44 -13.10
N VAL A 182 -6.97 10.14 -12.76
CA VAL A 182 -5.71 9.40 -12.94
C VAL A 182 -5.39 9.12 -14.42
N TYR A 183 -6.40 9.03 -15.29
CA TYR A 183 -6.22 8.82 -16.74
C TYR A 183 -5.88 10.10 -17.51
N ILE A 184 -5.91 11.27 -16.85
CA ILE A 184 -5.67 12.56 -17.50
C ILE A 184 -4.27 13.03 -17.15
N GLN A 185 -3.38 13.00 -18.14
CA GLN A 185 -1.94 13.27 -17.98
C GLN A 185 -1.66 14.70 -17.50
N ASN A 186 -0.51 14.91 -16.86
CA ASN A 186 -0.07 16.21 -16.36
C ASN A 186 -1.08 16.86 -15.38
N THR A 187 -1.78 16.02 -14.62
CA THR A 187 -2.63 16.42 -13.50
C THR A 187 -2.06 15.86 -12.21
N CYS A 188 -2.40 16.48 -11.07
CA CYS A 188 -1.93 16.03 -9.76
C CYS A 188 -2.25 14.53 -9.53
N ALA A 189 -3.48 14.10 -9.81
CA ALA A 189 -3.89 12.70 -9.63
C ALA A 189 -3.04 11.74 -10.47
N ALA A 190 -2.85 12.02 -11.76
CA ALA A 190 -2.04 11.18 -12.64
C ALA A 190 -0.56 11.15 -12.21
N ASN A 191 0.02 12.31 -11.91
CA ASN A 191 1.44 12.41 -11.51
C ASN A 191 1.70 11.68 -10.19
N THR A 192 0.85 11.89 -9.17
CA THR A 192 0.99 11.24 -7.86
C THR A 192 0.81 9.73 -7.96
N TRP A 193 -0.16 9.27 -8.74
CA TRP A 193 -0.36 7.85 -9.00
C TRP A 193 0.91 7.24 -9.64
N THR A 194 1.36 7.77 -10.78
CA THR A 194 2.59 7.29 -11.44
C THR A 194 3.81 7.28 -10.50
N TYR A 195 4.01 8.35 -9.73
CA TYR A 195 5.17 8.49 -8.83
C TYR A 195 5.27 7.34 -7.81
N TYR A 196 4.16 7.05 -7.11
CA TYR A 196 4.17 5.98 -6.11
C TYR A 196 4.18 4.58 -6.72
N GLY A 197 3.79 4.47 -7.99
CA GLY A 197 3.93 3.25 -8.78
C GLY A 197 5.37 2.74 -8.90
N GLY A 198 6.38 3.62 -8.83
CA GLY A 198 7.80 3.23 -8.85
C GLY A 198 8.44 3.07 -7.47
N SER A 199 7.72 3.37 -6.40
CA SER A 199 8.29 3.57 -5.06
C SER A 199 8.39 2.28 -4.26
N ARG A 200 9.56 1.62 -4.30
CA ARG A 200 9.80 0.31 -3.66
C ARG A 200 9.74 0.35 -2.13
N ASP A 201 10.18 1.45 -1.52
CA ASP A 201 10.31 1.56 -0.06
C ASP A 201 9.02 2.00 0.65
N GLU A 202 7.98 2.33 -0.11
CA GLU A 202 6.70 2.84 0.39
C GLU A 202 5.67 1.74 0.69
N ASN A 203 5.95 0.47 0.35
CA ASN A 203 5.02 -0.66 0.52
C ASN A 203 3.58 -0.30 0.09
N VAL A 204 3.47 0.20 -1.13
CA VAL A 204 2.22 0.73 -1.67
C VAL A 204 1.24 -0.41 -1.93
N LYS A 205 0.00 -0.25 -1.46
CA LYS A 205 -1.15 -1.07 -1.89
C LYS A 205 -2.15 -0.18 -2.60
N ALA A 206 -2.60 -0.63 -3.77
CA ALA A 206 -3.52 0.10 -4.62
C ALA A 206 -4.86 -0.61 -4.70
N PHE A 207 -5.93 0.17 -4.66
CA PHE A 207 -7.30 -0.33 -4.68
C PHE A 207 -8.15 0.50 -5.63
N TRP A 208 -9.06 -0.18 -6.32
CA TRP A 208 -10.18 0.44 -6.99
C TRP A 208 -11.41 0.35 -6.09
N ILE A 209 -12.24 1.39 -6.09
CA ILE A 209 -13.42 1.51 -5.24
C ILE A 209 -14.60 1.90 -6.10
N GLU A 210 -15.72 1.20 -5.95
CA GLU A 210 -17.02 1.61 -6.49
C GLU A 210 -17.98 1.94 -5.34
N LEU A 211 -18.44 3.18 -5.29
CA LEU A 211 -19.49 3.62 -4.37
C LEU A 211 -20.86 3.31 -4.96
N LYS A 212 -21.63 2.43 -4.30
CA LYS A 212 -22.95 1.98 -4.76
C LYS A 212 -24.08 2.76 -4.12
N ARG A 213 -24.07 2.89 -2.79
CA ARG A 213 -25.16 3.52 -2.04
C ARG A 213 -24.73 4.06 -0.69
N VAL A 214 -25.60 4.88 -0.11
CA VAL A 214 -25.52 5.31 1.28
C VAL A 214 -26.63 4.61 2.06
N GLU A 215 -26.29 3.91 3.14
CA GLU A 215 -27.23 3.19 3.99
C GLU A 215 -27.28 3.76 5.41
N GLY A 216 -28.44 3.60 6.06
CA GLY A 216 -28.64 3.89 7.47
C GLY A 216 -28.67 5.38 7.83
N ASP A 217 -29.04 5.66 9.08
CA ASP A 217 -29.02 7.00 9.65
C ASP A 217 -27.58 7.51 9.89
N ASP A 218 -26.63 6.59 10.04
CA ASP A 218 -25.20 6.84 10.17
C ASP A 218 -24.49 7.13 8.83
N LYS A 219 -25.24 7.11 7.71
CA LYS A 219 -24.74 7.42 6.36
C LYS A 219 -23.51 6.59 5.96
N LYS A 220 -23.57 5.29 6.21
CA LYS A 220 -22.53 4.34 5.78
C LYS A 220 -22.43 4.32 4.26
N LEU A 221 -21.20 4.38 3.75
CA LEU A 221 -20.94 4.27 2.32
C LEU A 221 -20.76 2.79 1.98
N ILE A 222 -21.70 2.23 1.24
CA ILE A 222 -21.65 0.83 0.81
C ILE A 222 -21.17 0.75 -0.63
N GLY A 223 -20.24 -0.16 -0.90
CA GLY A 223 -19.57 -0.28 -2.19
C GLY A 223 -18.68 -1.51 -2.30
N ASP A 224 -17.97 -1.59 -3.42
CA ASP A 224 -16.95 -2.61 -3.66
C ASP A 224 -15.56 -2.00 -3.57
N ILE A 225 -14.61 -2.77 -3.05
CA ILE A 225 -13.20 -2.41 -3.01
C ILE A 225 -12.40 -3.58 -3.59
N VAL A 226 -11.55 -3.32 -4.57
CA VAL A 226 -10.76 -4.36 -5.25
C VAL A 226 -9.28 -3.99 -5.22
N GLU A 227 -8.45 -4.86 -4.65
CA GLU A 227 -7.00 -4.75 -4.70
C GLU A 227 -6.51 -4.83 -6.16
N MET A 228 -5.56 -3.98 -6.53
CA MET A 228 -5.06 -3.86 -7.89
C MET A 228 -3.64 -4.39 -8.02
N ASP A 229 -3.35 -5.04 -9.14
CA ASP A 229 -1.96 -5.15 -9.60
C ASP A 229 -1.52 -3.76 -10.09
N TYR A 230 -0.81 -3.05 -9.24
CA TYR A 230 -0.47 -1.66 -9.48
C TYR A 230 0.43 -1.51 -10.71
N GLN A 231 1.41 -2.40 -10.89
CA GLN A 231 2.32 -2.33 -12.04
C GLN A 231 1.59 -2.60 -13.35
N LYS A 232 0.69 -3.60 -13.37
CA LYS A 232 -0.16 -3.89 -14.54
C LYS A 232 -1.01 -2.68 -14.92
N HIS A 233 -1.55 -1.96 -13.93
CA HIS A 233 -2.33 -0.75 -14.18
C HIS A 233 -1.46 0.41 -14.70
N LEU A 234 -0.24 0.60 -14.19
CA LEU A 234 0.69 1.62 -14.72
C LEU A 234 1.07 1.34 -16.18
N ASP A 235 1.35 0.09 -16.52
CA ASP A 235 1.64 -0.31 -17.90
C ASP A 235 0.43 -0.03 -18.82
N TYR A 236 -0.79 -0.23 -18.33
CA TYR A 236 -2.02 0.15 -19.04
C TYR A 236 -2.11 1.67 -19.27
N LEU A 237 -1.87 2.47 -18.23
CA LEU A 237 -1.90 3.93 -18.30
C LEU A 237 -0.90 4.50 -19.31
N CYS A 238 0.26 3.88 -19.52
CA CYS A 238 1.23 4.34 -20.51
C CYS A 238 0.67 4.39 -21.95
N THR A 239 -0.35 3.59 -22.25
CA THR A 239 -0.98 3.53 -23.58
C THR A 239 -2.43 4.03 -23.60
N HIS A 240 -3.03 4.25 -22.43
CA HIS A 240 -4.45 4.58 -22.26
C HIS A 240 -4.68 5.84 -21.41
N SER A 241 -3.71 6.75 -21.36
CA SER A 241 -3.86 8.06 -20.73
C SER A 241 -4.00 9.17 -21.78
N PHE A 242 -4.69 10.24 -21.39
CA PHE A 242 -5.15 11.27 -22.31
C PHE A 242 -4.64 12.65 -21.91
N ALA A 243 -4.29 13.47 -22.91
CA ALA A 243 -3.94 14.86 -22.66
C ALA A 243 -5.19 15.65 -22.24
N PRO A 244 -5.10 16.50 -21.20
CA PRO A 244 -6.17 17.41 -20.84
C PRO A 244 -6.37 18.46 -21.93
N ALA A 245 -7.62 18.68 -22.32
CA ALA A 245 -8.05 19.68 -23.29
C ALA A 245 -8.61 20.94 -22.62
N TYR A 246 -9.42 20.77 -21.55
CA TYR A 246 -10.06 21.88 -20.83
C TYR A 246 -10.02 21.68 -19.31
N ALA A 247 -10.04 22.78 -18.57
CA ALA A 247 -10.21 22.82 -17.13
C ALA A 247 -11.52 23.56 -16.79
N GLU A 248 -12.47 22.85 -16.20
CA GLU A 248 -13.66 23.43 -15.57
C GLU A 248 -13.32 23.78 -14.12
N VAL A 249 -13.41 25.06 -13.78
CA VAL A 249 -13.02 25.63 -12.49
C VAL A 249 -14.27 26.17 -11.81
N VAL A 250 -14.54 25.66 -10.61
CA VAL A 250 -15.58 26.15 -9.71
C VAL A 250 -14.93 27.13 -8.75
N PHE A 251 -15.48 28.33 -8.64
CA PHE A 251 -15.01 29.38 -7.73
C PHE A 251 -15.94 29.49 -6.54
N LYS A 252 -15.37 29.68 -5.34
CA LYS A 252 -16.14 29.84 -4.10
C LYS A 252 -16.82 31.20 -4.01
N SER A 253 -16.14 32.24 -4.51
CA SER A 253 -16.55 33.65 -4.37
C SER A 253 -16.03 34.50 -5.54
N PRO A 254 -16.89 34.96 -6.47
CA PRO A 254 -18.30 34.60 -6.61
C PRO A 254 -18.48 33.10 -6.89
N ASN A 255 -19.63 32.56 -6.47
CA ASN A 255 -20.00 31.19 -6.84
C ASN A 255 -20.30 31.14 -8.34
N ASP A 256 -19.32 30.69 -9.11
CA ASP A 256 -19.33 30.70 -10.58
C ASP A 256 -18.55 29.48 -11.10
N VAL A 257 -18.91 29.00 -12.29
CA VAL A 257 -18.23 27.88 -12.96
C VAL A 257 -17.74 28.36 -14.31
N ARG A 258 -16.45 28.18 -14.58
CA ARG A 258 -15.82 28.61 -15.84
C ARG A 258 -15.00 27.50 -16.44
N THR A 259 -15.01 27.41 -17.77
CA THR A 259 -14.16 26.46 -18.50
C THR A 259 -13.08 27.23 -19.24
N PHE A 260 -11.84 26.76 -19.12
CA PHE A 260 -10.67 27.32 -19.80
C PHE A 260 -10.00 26.22 -20.64
N PRO A 261 -9.38 26.54 -21.79
CA PRO A 261 -8.40 25.64 -22.41
C PRO A 261 -7.34 25.24 -21.38
N TYR A 262 -6.97 23.96 -21.35
CA TYR A 262 -6.05 23.43 -20.33
C TYR A 262 -4.73 24.22 -20.29
N ARG A 263 -4.15 24.51 -21.46
CA ARG A 263 -2.90 25.27 -21.55
C ARG A 263 -3.03 26.66 -20.94
N GLU A 264 -4.12 27.37 -21.22
CA GLU A 264 -4.38 28.69 -20.63
C GLU A 264 -4.48 28.60 -19.11
N TYR A 265 -5.24 27.63 -18.61
CA TYR A 265 -5.39 27.40 -17.18
C TYR A 265 -4.05 27.08 -16.51
N ASN A 266 -3.30 26.12 -17.06
CA ASN A 266 -2.06 25.65 -16.49
C ASN A 266 -0.98 26.76 -16.43
N GLU A 267 -0.87 27.57 -17.48
CA GLU A 267 0.11 28.66 -17.55
C GLU A 267 -0.30 29.88 -16.70
N ASN A 268 -1.61 30.10 -16.44
CA ASN A 268 -2.12 31.34 -15.85
C ASN A 268 -3.01 31.15 -14.60
N TRP A 269 -2.97 29.99 -13.94
CA TRP A 269 -3.88 29.65 -12.84
C TRP A 269 -3.89 30.70 -11.71
N GLN A 270 -2.73 31.31 -11.39
CA GLN A 270 -2.64 32.37 -10.39
C GLN A 270 -3.41 33.62 -10.80
N SER A 271 -3.25 34.08 -12.04
CA SER A 271 -3.97 35.23 -12.58
C SER A 271 -5.46 34.95 -12.71
N ILE A 272 -5.84 33.71 -13.05
CA ILE A 272 -7.23 33.25 -13.07
C ILE A 272 -7.83 33.33 -11.66
N GLY A 273 -7.13 32.83 -10.64
CA GLY A 273 -7.56 32.95 -9.24
C GLY A 273 -7.69 34.41 -8.77
N GLN A 274 -6.74 35.27 -9.12
CA GLN A 274 -6.82 36.71 -8.81
C GLN A 274 -8.01 37.40 -9.49
N ARG A 275 -8.35 36.99 -10.71
CA ARG A 275 -9.41 37.62 -11.51
C ARG A 275 -10.81 37.14 -11.16
N TYR A 276 -10.96 35.84 -10.88
CA TYR A 276 -12.26 35.19 -10.73
C TYR A 276 -12.56 34.71 -9.32
N GLY A 277 -11.57 34.77 -8.40
CA GLY A 277 -11.74 34.44 -7.00
C GLY A 277 -11.07 33.12 -6.58
N THR A 278 -11.32 32.71 -5.34
CA THR A 278 -10.75 31.48 -4.78
C THR A 278 -11.31 30.25 -5.47
N VAL A 279 -10.43 29.44 -6.07
CA VAL A 279 -10.78 28.16 -6.67
C VAL A 279 -11.23 27.19 -5.58
N GLU A 280 -12.39 26.56 -5.79
CA GLU A 280 -12.95 25.52 -4.94
C GLU A 280 -12.66 24.12 -5.50
N ARG A 281 -12.87 23.93 -6.81
CA ARG A 281 -12.67 22.64 -7.47
C ARG A 281 -12.22 22.84 -8.91
N VAL A 282 -11.39 21.94 -9.40
CA VAL A 282 -10.98 21.87 -10.82
C VAL A 282 -11.34 20.49 -11.34
N LYS A 283 -11.97 20.44 -12.52
CA LYS A 283 -12.28 19.21 -13.24
C LYS A 283 -11.69 19.29 -14.65
N TYR A 284 -10.86 18.32 -15.00
CA TYR A 284 -10.23 18.27 -16.31
C TYR A 284 -11.10 17.49 -17.31
N TRP A 285 -11.10 17.97 -18.54
CA TRP A 285 -11.78 17.35 -19.68
C TRP A 285 -10.79 17.05 -20.79
N VAL A 286 -11.05 15.96 -21.51
CA VAL A 286 -10.26 15.51 -22.67
C VAL A 286 -11.07 15.70 -23.94
N GLU A 287 -10.41 15.79 -25.09
CA GLU A 287 -11.07 16.08 -26.37
C GLU A 287 -12.04 14.96 -26.77
N ASN A 288 -11.56 13.70 -26.75
CA ASN A 288 -12.35 12.52 -27.10
C ASN A 288 -12.91 11.82 -25.85
N GLN A 289 -14.09 12.26 -25.39
CA GLN A 289 -14.74 11.66 -24.22
C GLN A 289 -15.17 10.19 -24.42
N GLN A 290 -15.39 9.75 -25.67
CA GLN A 290 -15.82 8.37 -25.95
C GLN A 290 -14.68 7.37 -25.80
N GLU A 291 -13.53 7.68 -26.42
CA GLU A 291 -12.31 6.87 -26.28
C GLU A 291 -11.81 6.85 -24.84
N PHE A 292 -11.91 8.00 -24.15
CA PHE A 292 -11.66 8.10 -22.73
C PHE A 292 -12.54 7.15 -21.90
N ALA A 293 -13.85 7.17 -22.13
CA ALA A 293 -14.78 6.28 -21.41
C ALA A 293 -14.49 4.80 -21.70
N TYR A 294 -14.14 4.47 -22.95
CA TYR A 294 -13.77 3.11 -23.33
C TYR A 294 -12.52 2.62 -22.60
N ALA A 295 -11.49 3.45 -22.49
CA ALA A 295 -10.27 3.13 -21.75
C ALA A 295 -10.56 2.86 -20.27
N VAL A 296 -11.33 3.74 -19.61
CA VAL A 296 -11.70 3.58 -18.20
C VAL A 296 -12.48 2.28 -17.97
N ILE A 297 -13.49 2.01 -18.79
CA ILE A 297 -14.31 0.79 -18.66
C ILE A 297 -13.48 -0.47 -18.94
N SER A 298 -12.58 -0.43 -19.91
CA SER A 298 -11.71 -1.57 -20.23
C SER A 298 -10.77 -1.91 -19.07
N ALA A 299 -10.31 -0.90 -18.32
CA ALA A 299 -9.49 -1.11 -17.14
C ALA A 299 -10.23 -1.83 -16.00
N HIS A 300 -11.57 -1.67 -15.88
CA HIS A 300 -12.35 -2.40 -14.88
C HIS A 300 -12.21 -3.91 -15.04
N GLY A 301 -12.18 -4.42 -16.28
CA GLY A 301 -11.89 -5.83 -16.54
C GLY A 301 -10.54 -6.26 -15.97
N LEU A 302 -9.49 -5.46 -16.18
CA LEU A 302 -8.15 -5.75 -15.68
C LEU A 302 -8.06 -5.83 -14.15
N VAL A 303 -8.89 -5.04 -13.46
CA VAL A 303 -9.00 -5.01 -11.99
C VAL A 303 -9.72 -6.25 -11.47
N TRP A 304 -10.83 -6.64 -12.10
CA TRP A 304 -11.66 -7.74 -11.64
C TRP A 304 -11.17 -9.13 -12.05
N ASP A 305 -10.51 -9.27 -13.20
CA ASP A 305 -10.12 -10.58 -13.77
C ASP A 305 -9.27 -11.43 -12.81
N ALA A 306 -8.45 -10.80 -11.96
CA ALA A 306 -7.56 -11.49 -11.03
C ALA A 306 -8.01 -11.44 -9.56
N ALA A 307 -9.17 -10.81 -9.29
CA ALA A 307 -9.64 -10.57 -7.94
C ALA A 307 -10.55 -11.70 -7.44
N LYS A 308 -10.31 -12.16 -6.21
CA LYS A 308 -11.14 -13.16 -5.54
C LYS A 308 -11.86 -12.53 -4.34
N PRO A 309 -13.16 -12.82 -4.13
CA PRO A 309 -13.88 -12.38 -2.94
C PRO A 309 -13.13 -12.78 -1.65
N MET A 310 -13.01 -11.86 -0.71
CA MET A 310 -12.29 -12.06 0.54
C MET A 310 -12.90 -11.21 1.65
N GLU A 311 -12.89 -11.74 2.88
CA GLU A 311 -13.25 -10.98 4.07
C GLU A 311 -12.11 -10.05 4.49
N VAL A 312 -12.44 -8.83 4.92
CA VAL A 312 -11.41 -7.85 5.32
C VAL A 312 -10.48 -8.39 6.41
N ASP A 313 -11.00 -9.15 7.38
CA ASP A 313 -10.19 -9.73 8.46
C ASP A 313 -9.18 -10.76 7.97
N GLU A 314 -9.54 -11.52 6.94
CA GLU A 314 -8.63 -12.47 6.29
C GLU A 314 -7.54 -11.72 5.52
N TYR A 315 -7.92 -10.66 4.81
CA TYR A 315 -6.96 -9.79 4.13
C TYR A 315 -5.96 -9.15 5.09
N ILE A 316 -6.40 -8.67 6.26
CA ILE A 316 -5.51 -8.09 7.27
C ILE A 316 -4.52 -9.11 7.80
N LYS A 317 -4.97 -10.32 8.15
CA LYS A 317 -4.06 -11.40 8.58
C LYS A 317 -3.01 -11.69 7.51
N ARG A 318 -3.43 -11.70 6.25
CA ARG A 318 -2.56 -11.91 5.10
C ARG A 318 -1.54 -10.76 4.94
N LEU A 319 -1.97 -9.51 5.07
CA LEU A 319 -1.10 -8.33 5.01
C LEU A 319 -0.05 -8.32 6.14
N GLU A 320 -0.46 -8.65 7.36
CA GLU A 320 0.46 -8.77 8.50
C GLU A 320 1.44 -9.91 8.33
N HIS A 321 0.95 -11.07 7.86
CA HIS A 321 1.78 -12.23 7.57
C HIS A 321 2.90 -11.88 6.59
N ASP A 322 2.61 -11.26 5.45
CA ASP A 322 3.64 -10.90 4.48
C ASP A 322 4.73 -10.01 5.09
N ARG A 323 4.31 -8.97 5.82
CA ARG A 323 5.25 -8.00 6.38
C ARG A 323 6.13 -8.61 7.47
N LEU A 324 5.59 -9.55 8.25
CA LEU A 324 6.36 -10.28 9.26
C LEU A 324 7.28 -11.33 8.62
N HIS A 325 6.79 -12.07 7.63
CA HIS A 325 7.55 -13.10 6.94
C HIS A 325 8.78 -12.51 6.21
N ASP A 326 8.65 -11.29 5.69
CA ASP A 326 9.76 -10.52 5.12
C ASP A 326 10.89 -10.21 6.11
N TYR A 327 10.62 -10.35 7.40
CA TYR A 327 11.56 -10.17 8.50
C TYR A 327 11.94 -11.51 9.17
N GLY A 328 11.44 -12.64 8.67
CA GLY A 328 11.69 -13.97 9.24
C GLY A 328 10.78 -14.33 10.43
N TYR A 329 9.64 -13.63 10.59
CA TYR A 329 8.68 -13.88 11.67
C TYR A 329 7.36 -14.45 11.17
N THR A 330 6.67 -15.13 12.07
CA THR A 330 5.28 -15.55 11.92
C THR A 330 4.37 -14.80 12.89
N ALA A 331 3.06 -14.86 12.67
CA ALA A 331 2.07 -14.26 13.56
C ALA A 331 2.04 -14.88 14.97
N ASP A 332 2.58 -16.10 15.12
CA ASP A 332 2.73 -16.77 16.41
C ASP A 332 3.91 -16.21 17.21
N ASP A 333 4.92 -15.62 16.54
CA ASP A 333 6.11 -15.08 17.19
C ASP A 333 5.83 -13.70 17.83
N VAL A 334 5.15 -12.84 17.08
CA VAL A 334 4.84 -11.45 17.45
C VAL A 334 3.61 -10.92 16.69
N ARG A 335 2.90 -9.98 17.30
CA ARG A 335 1.93 -9.13 16.60
C ARG A 335 2.60 -7.84 16.14
N ARG A 336 2.50 -7.52 14.86
CA ARG A 336 3.01 -6.25 14.33
C ARG A 336 2.23 -5.06 14.88
N ILE A 337 2.94 -3.96 15.15
CA ILE A 337 2.37 -2.67 15.53
C ILE A 337 3.01 -1.54 14.74
N GLY A 338 2.29 -0.43 14.61
CA GLY A 338 2.82 0.78 13.97
C GLY A 338 3.80 1.57 14.86
N PRO A 339 4.57 2.51 14.30
CA PRO A 339 5.44 3.43 15.05
C PRO A 339 4.77 4.20 16.18
N LEU A 340 3.56 4.70 15.95
CA LEU A 340 2.79 5.45 16.94
C LEU A 340 2.42 4.56 18.14
N ASP A 341 2.06 3.33 17.85
CA ASP A 341 1.73 2.30 18.83
C ASP A 341 2.94 1.86 19.62
N ALA A 342 4.08 1.64 18.95
CA ALA A 342 5.35 1.35 19.61
C ALA A 342 5.74 2.49 20.56
N ARG A 343 5.60 3.75 20.12
CA ARG A 343 5.88 4.92 20.97
C ARG A 343 4.96 4.95 22.20
N LYS A 344 3.67 4.69 22.00
CA LYS A 344 2.69 4.63 23.08
C LYS A 344 2.96 3.46 24.03
N ALA A 345 3.39 2.31 23.51
CA ALA A 345 3.79 1.16 24.29
C ALA A 345 4.99 1.50 25.20
N VAL A 346 6.06 2.09 24.66
CA VAL A 346 7.22 2.54 25.44
C VAL A 346 6.81 3.56 26.51
N GLN A 347 5.98 4.55 26.17
CA GLN A 347 5.47 5.54 27.15
C GLN A 347 4.65 4.91 28.28
N LYS A 348 3.99 3.79 28.03
CA LYS A 348 3.17 3.08 29.00
C LYS A 348 3.92 1.94 29.69
N GLY A 349 5.18 1.68 29.35
CA GLY A 349 5.96 0.56 29.91
C GLY A 349 5.53 -0.81 29.40
N LEU A 350 4.86 -0.89 28.25
CA LEU A 350 4.50 -2.14 27.60
C LEU A 350 5.70 -2.72 26.85
N CYS A 351 5.81 -4.06 26.83
CA CYS A 351 6.87 -4.77 26.12
C CYS A 351 6.68 -4.66 24.61
N CYS A 352 7.57 -3.90 23.97
CA CYS A 352 7.64 -3.69 22.52
C CYS A 352 9.02 -4.13 22.02
N TYR A 353 9.07 -4.71 20.82
CA TYR A 353 10.28 -5.18 20.18
C TYR A 353 10.54 -4.48 18.85
N ALA A 354 11.80 -4.15 18.58
CA ALA A 354 12.31 -3.82 17.27
C ALA A 354 12.64 -5.14 16.55
N LEU A 355 12.01 -5.37 15.39
CA LEU A 355 12.16 -6.56 14.57
C LEU A 355 13.19 -6.31 13.47
N HIS A 356 14.15 -7.22 13.32
CA HIS A 356 15.20 -7.19 12.29
C HIS A 356 14.98 -8.25 11.23
N ARG A 357 15.53 -8.03 10.02
CA ARG A 357 15.33 -8.91 8.86
C ARG A 357 16.02 -10.27 8.96
N ASP A 358 16.94 -10.42 9.90
CA ASP A 358 17.62 -11.68 10.21
C ASP A 358 16.82 -12.58 11.18
N GLY A 359 15.57 -12.21 11.50
CA GLY A 359 14.72 -12.92 12.44
C GLY A 359 15.04 -12.64 13.91
N THR A 360 15.92 -11.69 14.22
CA THR A 360 16.25 -11.30 15.59
C THR A 360 15.45 -10.09 16.06
N ARG A 361 15.02 -10.11 17.34
CA ARG A 361 14.23 -9.03 17.95
C ARG A 361 14.91 -8.49 19.19
N GLU A 362 14.88 -7.17 19.38
CA GLU A 362 15.42 -6.50 20.56
C GLU A 362 14.33 -5.70 21.28
N PRO A 363 14.27 -5.70 22.62
CA PRO A 363 13.31 -4.90 23.36
C PRO A 363 13.59 -3.40 23.18
N VAL A 364 12.54 -2.63 22.92
CA VAL A 364 12.62 -1.17 22.79
C VAL A 364 12.42 -0.55 24.16
N THR A 365 13.51 -0.11 24.78
CA THR A 365 13.50 0.39 26.17
C THR A 365 13.30 1.90 26.29
N ASP A 366 13.61 2.65 25.22
CA ASP A 366 13.58 4.11 25.25
C ASP A 366 13.28 4.73 23.87
N ARG A 367 13.13 6.05 23.88
CA ARG A 367 12.79 6.85 22.68
C ARG A 367 13.93 6.89 21.66
N GLU A 368 15.18 6.82 22.09
CA GLU A 368 16.33 6.90 21.19
C GLU A 368 16.45 5.63 20.35
N MET A 369 16.30 4.46 20.98
CA MET A 369 16.21 3.17 20.30
C MET A 369 15.05 3.14 19.30
N LEU A 370 13.87 3.60 19.72
CA LEU A 370 12.70 3.69 18.84
C LEU A 370 12.99 4.57 17.62
N GLN A 371 13.55 5.76 17.81
CA GLN A 371 13.86 6.68 16.72
C GLN A 371 14.93 6.12 15.77
N LYS A 372 15.96 5.46 16.30
CA LYS A 372 17.02 4.83 15.51
C LYS A 372 16.46 3.70 14.65
N HIS A 373 15.63 2.83 15.21
CA HIS A 373 15.01 1.73 14.46
C HIS A 373 14.04 2.25 13.38
N LEU A 374 13.28 3.31 13.70
CA LEU A 374 12.41 3.98 12.72
C LEU A 374 13.17 4.55 11.53
N SER A 375 14.30 5.22 11.77
CA SER A 375 15.14 5.77 10.69
C SER A 375 15.67 4.68 9.75
N ASN A 376 15.86 3.46 10.26
CA ASN A 376 16.25 2.29 9.47
C ASN A 376 15.06 1.55 8.85
N SER A 377 13.85 2.13 8.88
CA SER A 377 12.63 1.51 8.36
C SER A 377 12.31 0.16 9.01
N GLY A 378 12.68 -0.02 10.26
CA GLY A 378 12.45 -1.25 11.01
C GLY A 378 10.97 -1.46 11.37
N LEU A 379 10.57 -2.72 11.50
CA LEU A 379 9.23 -3.09 12.00
C LEU A 379 9.23 -3.21 13.52
N PHE A 380 8.05 -3.01 14.10
CA PHE A 380 7.82 -3.20 15.54
C PHE A 380 6.85 -4.34 15.77
N GLY A 381 7.09 -5.09 16.83
CA GLY A 381 6.23 -6.19 17.25
C GLY A 381 6.02 -6.19 18.76
N MET A 382 4.96 -6.85 19.20
CA MET A 382 4.70 -7.08 20.62
C MET A 382 3.96 -8.40 20.81
N GLU A 383 3.96 -8.92 22.03
CA GLU A 383 3.20 -10.11 22.36
C GLU A 383 1.68 -9.85 22.30
N ALA A 384 0.90 -10.89 22.00
CA ALA A 384 -0.55 -10.76 21.84
C ALA A 384 -1.25 -10.24 23.11
N GLN A 385 -0.72 -10.54 24.29
CA GLN A 385 -1.26 -10.07 25.57
C GLN A 385 -0.98 -8.58 25.81
N GLU A 386 0.23 -8.12 25.49
CA GLU A 386 0.62 -6.70 25.53
C GLU A 386 -0.19 -5.88 24.52
N ALA A 387 -0.46 -6.42 23.34
CA ALA A 387 -1.31 -5.76 22.33
C ALA A 387 -2.74 -5.51 22.80
N LYS A 388 -3.31 -6.42 23.61
CA LYS A 388 -4.63 -6.20 24.23
C LYS A 388 -4.60 -5.05 25.24
N LEU A 389 -3.51 -4.93 26.01
CA LEU A 389 -3.33 -3.83 26.96
C LEU A 389 -3.13 -2.50 26.25
N LEU A 390 -2.36 -2.48 25.16
CA LEU A 390 -2.20 -1.30 24.33
C LEU A 390 -3.56 -0.80 23.81
N GLN A 391 -4.44 -1.71 23.36
CA GLN A 391 -5.76 -1.35 22.88
C GLN A 391 -6.60 -0.64 23.95
N TYR A 392 -6.51 -1.04 25.21
CA TYR A 392 -7.14 -0.32 26.32
C TYR A 392 -6.62 1.11 26.44
N PHE A 393 -5.31 1.31 26.35
CA PHE A 393 -4.72 2.65 26.41
C PHE A 393 -5.00 3.51 25.18
N LYS A 394 -5.38 2.92 24.04
CA LYS A 394 -5.79 3.64 22.83
C LYS A 394 -7.17 4.27 22.95
N GLN A 395 -8.04 3.70 23.78
CA GLN A 395 -9.37 4.23 23.99
C GLN A 395 -9.31 5.44 24.94
N ASP A 396 -10.13 6.46 24.68
CA ASP A 396 -10.38 7.55 25.63
C ASP A 396 -11.24 7.04 26.79
N CYS A 397 -10.71 6.08 27.55
CA CYS A 397 -11.39 5.47 28.67
C CYS A 397 -11.03 6.19 29.97
N THR A 398 -12.05 6.55 30.75
CA THR A 398 -11.86 6.91 32.15
C THR A 398 -11.40 5.66 32.92
N PRO A 399 -10.25 5.70 33.63
CA PRO A 399 -9.79 4.56 34.41
C PRO A 399 -10.85 4.12 35.42
N LEU A 400 -11.08 2.81 35.52
CA LEU A 400 -12.08 2.26 36.44
C LEU A 400 -11.69 2.43 37.92
N PHE A 401 -10.38 2.48 38.21
CA PHE A 401 -9.83 2.64 39.55
C PHE A 401 -8.99 3.91 39.65
N THR A 402 -9.02 4.54 40.82
CA THR A 402 -8.10 5.62 41.19
C THR A 402 -6.67 5.08 41.40
N PRO A 403 -5.63 5.94 41.33
CA PRO A 403 -4.25 5.53 41.63
C PRO A 403 -4.09 4.91 43.02
N GLU A 404 -4.80 5.40 44.02
CA GLU A 404 -4.79 4.89 45.40
C GLU A 404 -5.43 3.50 45.50
N GLU A 405 -6.59 3.30 44.87
CA GLU A 405 -7.25 1.99 44.79
C GLU A 405 -6.39 0.97 44.04
N THR A 406 -5.74 1.40 42.97
CA THR A 406 -4.83 0.57 42.17
C THR A 406 -3.62 0.12 42.99
N ARG A 407 -3.00 1.03 43.76
CA ARG A 407 -1.91 0.68 44.69
C ARG A 407 -2.34 -0.34 45.74
N LEU A 408 -3.56 -0.20 46.27
CA LEU A 408 -4.10 -1.13 47.25
C LEU A 408 -4.36 -2.51 46.63
N ILE A 409 -4.88 -2.57 45.41
CA ILE A 409 -5.07 -3.83 44.68
C ILE A 409 -3.71 -4.51 44.44
N CYS A 410 -2.69 -3.77 44.01
CA CYS A 410 -1.32 -4.27 43.86
C CYS A 410 -0.78 -4.88 45.16
N SER A 411 -0.87 -4.14 46.27
CA SER A 411 -0.29 -4.60 47.54
C SER A 411 -0.97 -5.84 48.07
N LEU A 412 -2.31 -5.92 47.94
CA LEU A 412 -3.08 -7.11 48.28
C LEU A 412 -2.73 -8.30 47.37
N ALA A 413 -2.53 -8.09 46.07
CA ALA A 413 -2.14 -9.14 45.14
C ALA A 413 -0.74 -9.70 45.47
N ILE A 414 0.24 -8.84 45.77
CA ILE A 414 1.59 -9.24 46.20
C ILE A 414 1.53 -10.05 47.50
N GLN A 415 0.77 -9.56 48.50
CA GLN A 415 0.61 -10.26 49.79
C GLN A 415 -0.05 -11.64 49.61
N THR A 416 -1.11 -11.71 48.81
CA THR A 416 -1.84 -12.96 48.54
C THR A 416 -0.98 -13.95 47.75
N GLY A 417 -0.13 -13.48 46.84
CA GLY A 417 0.79 -14.33 46.05
C GLY A 417 1.88 -15.00 46.88
N GLN A 418 2.23 -14.44 48.04
CA GLN A 418 3.13 -15.09 48.99
C GLN A 418 2.49 -16.27 49.73
N GLU A 419 1.15 -16.33 49.77
CA GLU A 419 0.37 -17.34 50.50
C GLU A 419 -0.32 -18.37 49.58
N ALA A 420 -0.53 -18.04 48.31
CA ALA A 420 -1.31 -18.84 47.37
C ALA A 420 -0.47 -19.90 46.63
N GLY A 421 -1.03 -21.10 46.45
CA GLY A 421 -0.39 -22.20 45.73
C GLY A 421 -0.17 -21.94 44.23
N ARG A 422 0.62 -22.81 43.57
CA ARG A 422 1.08 -22.68 42.16
C ARG A 422 -0.01 -22.34 41.14
N ASP A 423 -1.27 -22.72 41.38
CA ASP A 423 -2.38 -22.53 40.44
C ASP A 423 -2.86 -21.06 40.33
N SER A 424 -2.50 -20.21 41.29
CA SER A 424 -2.95 -18.80 41.38
C SER A 424 -1.86 -17.76 41.04
N ALA A 425 -0.60 -18.20 40.91
CA ALA A 425 0.54 -17.30 40.71
C ALA A 425 0.44 -16.48 39.41
N GLY A 426 0.11 -17.11 38.28
CA GLY A 426 0.02 -16.41 36.99
C GLY A 426 -1.11 -15.38 36.90
N LEU A 427 -2.21 -15.58 37.63
CA LEU A 427 -3.29 -14.60 37.72
C LEU A 427 -2.85 -13.37 38.54
N LEU A 428 -2.09 -13.58 39.60
CA LEU A 428 -1.58 -12.51 40.46
C LEU A 428 -0.52 -11.67 39.76
N ASP A 429 0.42 -12.31 39.05
CA ASP A 429 1.41 -11.61 38.22
C ASP A 429 0.72 -10.75 37.15
N SER A 430 -0.35 -11.25 36.53
CA SER A 430 -1.15 -10.49 35.57
C SER A 430 -1.86 -9.29 36.19
N ILE A 431 -2.36 -9.41 37.43
CA ILE A 431 -3.02 -8.30 38.14
C ILE A 431 -2.00 -7.23 38.50
N ILE A 432 -0.83 -7.63 39.03
CA ILE A 432 0.25 -6.73 39.42
C ILE A 432 0.71 -5.92 38.20
N HIS A 433 1.05 -6.59 37.10
CA HIS A 433 1.50 -5.93 35.87
C HIS A 433 0.49 -4.90 35.35
N LYS A 434 -0.80 -5.28 35.26
CA LYS A 434 -1.86 -4.35 34.80
C LYS A 434 -2.00 -3.12 35.70
N ALA A 435 -1.92 -3.32 37.01
CA ALA A 435 -2.05 -2.26 37.97
C ALA A 435 -0.83 -1.32 37.94
N GLU A 436 0.39 -1.86 37.78
CA GLU A 436 1.61 -1.08 37.54
C GLU A 436 1.50 -0.18 36.31
N LEU A 437 1.01 -0.70 35.18
CA LEU A 437 0.79 0.07 33.96
C LEU A 437 -0.19 1.24 34.15
N THR A 438 -1.23 1.07 34.97
CA THR A 438 -2.23 2.12 35.25
C THR A 438 -1.74 3.20 36.22
N MET A 439 -0.79 2.88 37.11
CA MET A 439 -0.24 3.85 38.07
C MET A 439 0.74 4.84 37.41
N GLY A 440 1.24 4.51 36.20
CA GLY A 440 2.26 5.27 35.48
C GLY A 440 3.64 5.13 36.12
N GLN A 441 4.69 5.14 35.30
CA GLN A 441 6.04 5.31 35.84
C GLN A 441 6.23 6.76 36.31
N PRO A 442 6.91 6.99 37.45
CA PRO A 442 7.25 8.35 37.86
C PRO A 442 8.21 8.94 36.81
N GLU A 443 7.73 9.98 36.12
CA GLU A 443 8.37 10.79 35.07
C GLU A 443 8.15 10.38 33.60
N SER A 444 7.22 11.07 32.93
CA SER A 444 7.40 11.61 31.55
C SER A 444 6.22 12.48 31.11
N ALA A 445 5.90 13.52 31.89
CA ALA A 445 4.98 14.57 31.48
C ALA A 445 5.70 15.60 30.60
N ALA A 446 6.00 15.27 29.35
CA ALA A 446 6.55 16.24 28.38
C ALA A 446 6.45 15.78 26.92
N LEU A 447 5.33 15.22 26.44
CA LEU A 447 5.27 14.73 25.05
C LEU A 447 3.91 14.95 24.37
N GLU A 448 3.46 16.20 24.32
CA GLU A 448 2.49 16.65 23.32
C GLU A 448 2.96 17.98 22.75
N GLN A 449 3.78 17.94 21.69
CA GLN A 449 3.87 19.00 20.70
C GLN A 449 4.86 18.60 19.59
N GLY A 450 4.41 18.73 18.35
CA GLY A 450 5.25 18.64 17.17
C GLY A 450 4.76 17.60 16.19
N MET A 451 3.95 18.06 15.24
CA MET A 451 3.87 17.68 13.81
C MET A 451 2.45 17.95 13.29
N GLY A 452 2.03 19.21 13.38
CA GLY A 452 1.08 19.76 12.41
C GLY A 452 1.93 20.49 11.38
N LEU A 453 1.95 20.00 10.14
CA LEU A 453 2.49 20.75 9.02
C LEU A 453 1.38 21.04 8.02
N ASP A 454 1.53 22.23 7.45
CA ASP A 454 0.51 23.09 6.88
C ASP A 454 0.11 22.63 5.48
N ARG A 455 -1.12 22.94 5.11
CA ARG A 455 -1.75 22.71 3.79
C ARG A 455 -0.94 23.28 2.61
N ALA A 456 0.05 24.14 2.87
CA ALA A 456 0.87 24.81 1.86
C ALA A 456 2.03 23.95 1.31
N GLU A 457 2.62 23.04 2.10
CA GLU A 457 3.77 22.23 1.66
C GLU A 457 3.34 21.06 0.75
N GLN A 458 2.10 20.57 0.89
CA GLN A 458 1.52 19.56 0.00
C GLN A 458 1.28 20.09 -1.43
N GLU A 459 0.98 21.37 -1.59
CA GLU A 459 0.85 22.00 -2.91
C GLU A 459 2.21 22.27 -3.57
N GLU A 460 3.30 22.37 -2.79
CA GLU A 460 4.64 22.66 -3.29
C GLU A 460 5.37 21.38 -3.73
N LEU A 461 5.20 20.26 -3.00
CA LEU A 461 5.65 18.93 -3.43
C LEU A 461 4.91 18.40 -4.67
N CYS A 462 3.69 18.86 -4.94
CA CYS A 462 2.94 18.52 -6.16
C CYS A 462 3.35 19.35 -7.40
N ARG A 463 4.21 20.37 -7.26
CA ARG A 463 4.56 21.30 -8.35
C ARG A 463 5.95 21.05 -8.95
N ASP A 464 6.83 20.37 -8.24
CA ASP A 464 8.20 20.08 -8.68
C ASP A 464 8.41 18.62 -9.15
N SER A 465 7.34 17.89 -9.50
CA SER A 465 7.40 16.52 -10.07
C SER A 465 6.63 16.38 -11.38
#